data_AF-A0A1G0N2V7-F1
#
_entry.id   AF-A0A1G0N2V7-F1
#
_cell.length_a   1.000
_cell.length_b   1.000
_cell.length_c   1.000
_cell.angle_alpha   90.00
_cell.angle_beta   90.00
_cell.angle_gamma   90.00
#
_symmetry.space_group_name_H-M   'P 1'
#
loop_
_entity.id
_entity.type
_entity.pdbx_description
1 polymer ?
#
loop_
_entity_poly.entity_id
_entity_poly.type
_entity_poly.pdbx_seq_one_letter_code
_entity_poly.pdbx_strand_id
1 'polypeptide(L)'
;MKKNSKTDWERVQRDAATDTPITYDPDTDLYDPNDPAQVQNFFASAKVVRKPGRPKAETTKIPTAIRLSADVVEYFKSTGAGWQSRIDAALRDWMAGHPLKRA
;
A
#
# COMPACT_ATOMS: atom_id res chain seq x y z
N MET A 1 18.41 -3.86 2.00
CA MET A 1 18.23 -5.17 2.67
C MET A 1 17.34 -6.04 1.80
N LYS A 2 17.89 -7.12 1.23
CA LYS A 2 17.06 -8.11 0.52
C LYS A 2 16.21 -8.82 1.57
N LYS A 3 14.89 -8.70 1.48
CA LYS A 3 13.98 -9.41 2.38
C LYS A 3 13.92 -10.86 1.90
N ASN A 4 14.50 -11.78 2.67
CA ASN A 4 14.37 -13.20 2.36
C ASN A 4 12.91 -13.59 2.58
N SER A 5 12.29 -14.19 1.56
CA SER A 5 10.93 -14.70 1.63
C SER A 5 10.84 -15.75 2.74
N LYS A 6 9.77 -15.74 3.53
CA LYS A 6 9.47 -16.81 4.49
C LYS A 6 8.92 -18.07 3.81
N THR A 7 8.65 -17.99 2.52
CA THR A 7 8.15 -19.12 1.72
C THR A 7 9.32 -19.99 1.26
N ASP A 8 9.24 -21.28 1.57
CA ASP A 8 10.10 -22.30 0.99
C ASP A 8 9.72 -22.51 -0.49
N TRP A 9 10.45 -21.85 -1.37
CA TRP A 9 10.21 -21.88 -2.81
C TRP A 9 10.70 -23.17 -3.47
N GLU A 10 11.67 -23.86 -2.89
CA GLU A 10 12.18 -25.13 -3.43
C GLU A 10 11.14 -26.24 -3.26
N ARG A 11 10.43 -26.26 -2.12
CA ARG A 11 9.29 -27.17 -1.93
C ARG A 11 8.18 -26.90 -2.94
N VAL A 12 7.78 -25.64 -3.11
CA VAL A 12 6.68 -25.26 -4.02
C VAL A 12 7.00 -25.67 -5.47
N GLN A 13 8.24 -25.48 -5.91
CA GLN A 13 8.66 -25.90 -7.26
C GLN A 13 8.66 -27.43 -7.43
N ARG A 14 9.06 -28.18 -6.39
CA ARG A 14 9.01 -29.65 -6.41
C ARG A 14 7.57 -30.16 -6.50
N ASP A 15 6.67 -29.60 -5.70
CA ASP A 15 5.26 -29.98 -5.69
C ASP A 15 4.63 -29.68 -7.06
N ALA A 16 4.92 -28.52 -7.65
CA ALA A 16 4.46 -28.16 -9.00
C ALA A 16 5.01 -29.09 -10.10
N ALA A 17 6.27 -29.54 -9.99
CA ALA A 17 6.87 -30.46 -10.97
C ALA A 17 6.28 -31.88 -10.91
N THR A 18 5.64 -32.25 -9.80
CA THR A 18 5.06 -33.58 -9.62
C THR A 18 3.69 -33.70 -10.30
N ASP A 19 3.06 -32.57 -10.63
CA ASP A 19 1.76 -32.50 -11.34
C ASP A 19 0.67 -33.38 -10.70
N THR A 20 0.68 -33.46 -9.38
CA THR A 20 -0.30 -34.26 -8.64
C THR A 20 -1.69 -33.63 -8.78
N PRO A 21 -2.73 -34.41 -9.14
CA PRO A 21 -4.08 -33.88 -9.22
C PRO A 21 -4.52 -33.24 -7.91
N ILE A 22 -5.12 -32.06 -8.01
CA ILE A 22 -5.71 -31.35 -6.87
C ILE A 22 -7.05 -32.03 -6.57
N THR A 23 -7.34 -32.34 -5.31
CA THR A 23 -8.65 -32.89 -4.93
C THR A 23 -9.77 -31.91 -5.32
N TYR A 24 -10.77 -32.40 -6.04
CA TYR A 24 -11.96 -31.66 -6.45
C TYR A 24 -13.20 -32.33 -5.83
N ASP A 25 -14.04 -31.53 -5.18
CA ASP A 25 -15.33 -31.94 -4.65
C ASP A 25 -16.46 -31.14 -5.34
N PRO A 26 -17.34 -31.79 -6.14
CA PRO A 26 -18.39 -31.10 -6.89
C PRO A 26 -19.47 -30.47 -6.01
N ASP A 27 -19.60 -30.88 -4.74
CA ASP A 27 -20.59 -30.31 -3.83
C ASP A 27 -20.11 -29.01 -3.17
N THR A 28 -18.79 -28.80 -3.07
CA THR A 28 -18.20 -27.64 -2.39
C THR A 28 -17.43 -26.70 -3.31
N ASP A 29 -16.79 -27.23 -4.36
CA ASP A 29 -15.88 -26.47 -5.20
C ASP A 29 -16.59 -25.85 -6.41
N LEU A 30 -16.14 -24.66 -6.79
CA LEU A 30 -16.76 -23.86 -7.85
C LEU A 30 -16.42 -24.36 -9.27
N TYR A 31 -15.30 -25.05 -9.43
CA TYR A 31 -14.81 -25.62 -10.69
C TYR A 31 -13.78 -26.71 -10.39
N ASP A 32 -13.59 -27.66 -11.31
CA ASP A 32 -12.50 -28.65 -11.22
C ASP A 32 -11.16 -28.00 -11.61
N PRO A 33 -10.18 -27.90 -10.69
CA PRO A 33 -8.87 -27.32 -10.99
C PRO A 33 -8.03 -28.14 -11.96
N ASN A 34 -8.35 -29.41 -12.18
CA ASN A 34 -7.63 -30.32 -13.07
C ASN A 34 -8.21 -30.31 -14.50
N ASP A 35 -9.35 -29.65 -14.73
CA ASP A 35 -9.97 -29.49 -16.05
C ASP A 35 -9.67 -28.09 -16.62
N PRO A 36 -8.79 -27.97 -17.63
CA PRO A 36 -8.41 -26.68 -18.20
C PRO A 36 -9.59 -25.87 -18.77
N ALA A 37 -10.63 -26.55 -19.28
CA ALA A 37 -11.78 -25.86 -19.87
C ALA A 37 -12.64 -25.19 -18.79
N GLN A 38 -12.84 -25.86 -17.66
CA GLN A 38 -13.57 -25.31 -16.52
C GLN A 38 -12.82 -24.17 -15.85
N VAL A 39 -11.50 -24.30 -15.68
CA VAL A 39 -10.63 -23.22 -15.20
C VAL A 39 -10.78 -21.99 -16.09
N GLN A 40 -10.64 -22.15 -17.41
CA GLN A 40 -10.74 -21.03 -18.34
C GLN A 40 -12.11 -20.34 -18.29
N ASN A 41 -13.20 -21.11 -18.24
CA ASN A 41 -14.56 -20.57 -18.18
C ASN A 41 -14.82 -19.80 -16.88
N PHE A 42 -14.34 -20.30 -15.74
CA PHE A 42 -14.48 -19.63 -14.46
C PHE A 42 -13.74 -18.28 -14.47
N PHE A 43 -12.47 -18.26 -14.86
CA PHE A 43 -11.69 -17.02 -14.89
C PHE A 43 -12.16 -16.02 -15.96
N ALA A 44 -12.72 -16.49 -17.09
CA ALA A 44 -13.29 -15.63 -18.12
C ALA A 44 -14.57 -14.92 -17.66
N SER A 45 -15.36 -15.55 -16.78
CA SER A 45 -16.61 -15.01 -16.24
C SER A 45 -16.47 -14.35 -14.87
N ALA A 46 -15.35 -14.56 -14.18
CA ALA A 46 -15.08 -14.01 -12.86
C ALA A 46 -15.03 -12.47 -12.86
N LYS A 47 -15.97 -11.85 -12.12
CA LYS A 47 -16.01 -10.40 -11.96
C LYS A 47 -15.17 -9.96 -10.76
N VAL A 48 -14.00 -9.38 -11.00
CA VAL A 48 -13.18 -8.78 -9.94
C VAL A 48 -13.79 -7.44 -9.52
N VAL A 49 -14.54 -7.44 -8.41
CA VAL A 49 -15.04 -6.21 -7.79
C VAL A 49 -13.93 -5.59 -6.95
N ARG A 50 -13.18 -4.65 -7.53
CA ARG A 50 -12.25 -3.82 -6.75
C ARG A 50 -13.08 -2.84 -5.91
N LYS A 51 -12.96 -2.93 -4.59
CA LYS A 51 -13.48 -1.87 -3.71
C LYS A 51 -12.90 -0.53 -4.17
N PRO A 52 -13.71 0.54 -4.26
CA PRO A 52 -13.18 1.86 -4.55
C PRO A 52 -12.04 2.16 -3.58
N GLY A 53 -10.91 2.65 -4.10
CA GLY A 53 -9.84 3.16 -3.25
C GLY A 53 -10.35 4.32 -2.39
N ARG A 54 -9.54 4.75 -1.41
CA ARG A 54 -9.86 5.94 -0.61
C ARG A 54 -10.17 7.11 -1.57
N PRO A 55 -11.27 7.86 -1.37
CA PRO A 55 -11.54 9.03 -2.19
C PRO A 55 -10.36 9.99 -2.13
N LYS A 56 -10.08 10.63 -3.26
CA LYS A 56 -9.02 11.64 -3.35
C LYS A 56 -9.32 12.74 -2.34
N ALA A 57 -8.33 13.12 -1.53
CA ALA A 57 -8.50 14.24 -0.60
C ALA A 57 -8.79 15.53 -1.39
N GLU A 58 -9.80 16.29 -0.95
CA GLU A 58 -10.17 17.57 -1.60
C GLU A 58 -9.04 18.59 -1.55
N THR A 59 -8.31 18.63 -0.44
CA THR A 59 -7.12 19.47 -0.27
C THR A 59 -5.91 18.59 0.03
N THR A 60 -4.95 18.56 -0.88
CA THR A 60 -3.69 17.84 -0.70
C THR A 60 -2.59 18.77 -0.21
N LYS A 61 -1.77 18.29 0.72
CA LYS A 61 -0.51 18.96 1.06
C LYS A 61 0.37 19.02 -0.19
N ILE A 62 0.94 20.18 -0.48
CA ILE A 62 1.87 20.34 -1.59
C ILE A 62 3.26 19.93 -1.10
N PRO A 63 3.92 18.94 -1.73
CA PRO A 63 5.30 18.61 -1.40
C PRO A 63 6.21 19.75 -1.87
N THR A 64 6.84 20.45 -0.93
CA THR A 64 7.76 21.55 -1.24
C THR A 64 9.10 21.29 -0.59
N ALA A 65 10.19 21.44 -1.37
CA ALA A 65 11.54 21.40 -0.85
C ALA A 65 11.93 22.80 -0.35
N ILE A 66 11.90 23.02 0.96
CA ILE A 66 12.37 24.24 1.60
C ILE A 66 13.65 23.95 2.40
N ARG A 67 14.54 24.93 2.47
CA ARG A 67 15.70 24.89 3.36
C ARG A 67 15.30 25.49 4.71
N LEU A 68 15.59 24.77 5.77
CA LEU A 68 15.36 25.18 7.15
C LEU A 68 16.70 25.16 7.89
N SER A 69 16.82 25.98 8.93
CA SER A 69 17.99 25.99 9.81
C SER A 69 18.17 24.62 10.48
N ALA A 70 19.43 24.25 10.73
CA ALA A 70 19.78 22.91 11.22
C ALA A 70 19.19 22.63 12.62
N ASP A 71 19.23 23.62 13.50
CA ASP A 71 18.65 23.62 14.85
C ASP A 71 17.14 23.36 14.84
N VAL A 72 16.40 24.01 13.94
CA VAL A 72 14.95 23.81 13.77
C VAL A 72 14.67 22.36 13.37
N VAL A 73 15.40 21.84 12.39
CA VAL A 73 15.21 20.46 11.92
C VAL A 73 15.56 19.45 13.00
N GLU A 74 16.65 19.67 13.73
CA GLU A 74 17.08 18.80 14.84
C GLU A 74 16.06 18.78 15.98
N TYR A 75 15.58 19.96 16.40
CA TYR A 75 14.55 20.09 17.41
C TYR A 75 13.30 19.29 17.04
N PHE A 76 12.75 19.50 15.84
CA PHE A 76 11.56 18.75 15.43
C PHE A 76 11.87 17.27 15.25
N LYS A 77 13.00 16.86 14.67
CA LYS A 77 13.36 15.44 14.56
C LYS A 77 13.45 14.73 15.91
N SER A 78 13.92 15.41 16.95
CA SER A 78 14.01 14.85 18.32
C SER A 78 12.66 14.42 18.88
N THR A 79 11.56 15.04 18.42
CA THR A 79 10.19 14.69 18.82
C THR A 79 9.69 13.36 18.23
N GLY A 80 10.47 12.70 17.36
CA GLY A 80 10.16 11.38 16.80
C GLY A 80 9.23 11.41 15.58
N ALA A 81 8.49 10.31 15.38
CA ALA A 81 7.60 10.14 14.24
C ALA A 81 6.57 11.29 14.14
N GLY A 82 6.33 11.79 12.94
CA GLY A 82 5.41 12.91 12.69
C GLY A 82 6.01 14.30 12.83
N TRP A 83 7.33 14.44 13.01
CA TRP A 83 8.00 15.75 13.13
C TRP A 83 7.71 16.72 11.97
N GLN A 84 7.58 16.21 10.74
CA GLN A 84 7.19 17.01 9.58
C GLN A 84 5.76 17.56 9.65
N SER A 85 4.85 16.84 10.32
CA SER A 85 3.50 17.36 10.57
C SER A 85 3.48 18.39 11.69
N ARG A 86 4.37 18.25 12.68
CA ARG A 86 4.53 19.24 13.76
C ARG A 86 5.09 20.56 13.26
N ILE A 87 6.08 20.54 12.37
CA ILE A 87 6.60 21.78 11.79
C ILE A 87 5.56 22.48 10.90
N ASP A 88 4.77 21.73 10.12
CA ASP A 88 3.64 22.25 9.35
C ASP A 88 2.57 22.89 10.27
N ALA A 89 2.27 22.29 11.42
CA ALA A 89 1.37 22.89 12.41
C ALA A 89 1.93 24.18 13.00
N ALA A 90 3.22 24.21 13.35
CA ALA A 90 3.87 25.42 13.87
C ALA A 90 3.86 26.57 12.86
N LEU A 91 4.08 26.29 11.57
CA LEU A 91 3.99 27.29 10.51
C LEU A 91 2.57 27.85 10.35
N ARG A 92 1.53 27.00 10.52
CA ARG A 92 0.14 27.48 10.50
C ARG A 92 -0.20 28.37 11.67
N ASP A 93 0.24 27.99 12.86
CA ASP A 93 0.05 28.81 14.07
C ASP A 93 0.74 30.17 13.91
N TRP A 94 1.97 30.17 13.40
CA TRP A 94 2.69 31.41 13.09
C TRP A 94 1.93 32.29 12.08
N MET A 95 1.37 31.72 11.01
CA MET A 95 0.55 32.44 10.03
C MET A 95 -0.73 33.05 10.65
N ALA A 96 -1.35 32.36 11.61
CA ALA A 96 -2.55 32.86 12.28
C ALA A 96 -2.25 34.08 13.16
N GLY A 97 -1.09 34.07 13.84
CA GLY A 97 -0.61 35.20 14.64
C GLY A 97 0.01 36.34 13.83
N HIS A 98 0.49 36.07 12.61
CA HIS A 98 1.20 37.03 11.76
C HIS A 98 0.58 37.08 10.36
N PRO A 99 -0.65 37.62 10.22
CA PRO A 99 -1.25 37.78 8.91
C PRO A 99 -0.37 38.71 8.07
N LEU A 100 0.06 38.21 6.91
CA LEU A 100 0.77 39.04 5.94
C LEU A 100 -0.16 40.20 5.53
N LYS A 101 0.30 41.44 5.73
CA LYS A 101 -0.35 42.59 5.11
C LYS A 101 -0.27 42.38 3.61
N ARG A 102 -1.42 42.14 2.98
CA ARG A 102 -1.51 42.11 1.53
C ARG A 102 -1.18 43.51 1.01
N ALA A 103 -0.27 43.59 0.05
CA ALA A 103 -0.05 44.78 -0.75
C ALA A 103 -1.23 45.02 -1.69
#